data_AF-A0A9K3GGL5-F1
#
_entry.id   AF-A0A9K3GGL5-F1
#
_cell.length_a   1.000
_cell.length_b   1.000
_cell.length_c   1.000
_cell.angle_alpha   90.00
_cell.angle_beta   90.00
_cell.angle_gamma   90.00
#
_symmetry.space_group_name_H-M   'P 1'
#
loop_
_entity.id
_entity.type
_entity.pdbx_description
1 polymer ?
#
loop_
_entity_poly.entity_id
_entity_poly.type
_entity_poly.pdbx_seq_one_letter_code
_entity_poly.pdbx_strand_id
1 'polypeptide(L)'
;SNYPFQVIPDEDVYKWYNQDVVSTTKPDESDIDNWSRVKKGKAWEPHVQSRGTVARAVLYFYTMYPQYLGEMNRVGDVNTFIQWCDDYQPTDWDVTRNDNAEHYQGNRNPYVDHPELCGRAFEEMVGMEQ
;
A
#
# COMPACT_ATOMS: atom_id res chain seq x y z
N SER A 1 1.29 -11.81 10.65
CA SER A 1 2.52 -11.02 10.88
C SER A 1 2.18 -9.55 10.74
N ASN A 2 3.04 -8.65 11.20
CA ASN A 2 2.97 -7.20 11.02
C ASN A 2 4.12 -6.70 10.12
N TYR A 3 4.39 -7.40 9.02
CA TYR A 3 5.52 -7.03 8.15
C TYR A 3 5.28 -5.66 7.51
N PRO A 4 6.32 -4.80 7.42
CA PRO A 4 6.22 -3.58 6.63
C PRO A 4 5.99 -3.89 5.16
N PHE A 5 5.32 -2.97 4.48
CA PHE A 5 5.13 -2.95 3.05
C PHE A 5 6.41 -2.54 2.34
N GLN A 6 6.84 -3.33 1.37
CA GLN A 6 8.00 -3.05 0.52
C GLN A 6 7.82 -3.65 -0.87
N VAL A 7 8.57 -3.14 -1.84
CA VAL A 7 8.84 -3.86 -3.10
C VAL A 7 9.90 -4.93 -2.81
N ILE A 8 9.66 -6.16 -3.22
CA ILE A 8 10.51 -7.32 -2.94
C ILE A 8 11.05 -7.85 -4.28
N PRO A 9 12.38 -7.80 -4.49
CA PRO A 9 13.03 -8.41 -5.64
C PRO A 9 12.70 -9.91 -5.73
N ASP A 10 12.56 -10.44 -6.93
CA ASP A 10 12.12 -11.82 -7.16
C ASP A 10 13.03 -12.85 -6.47
N GLU A 11 14.35 -12.59 -6.42
CA GLU A 11 15.35 -13.41 -5.75
C GLU A 11 15.20 -13.48 -4.22
N ASP A 12 14.50 -12.50 -3.64
CA ASP A 12 14.25 -12.39 -2.20
C ASP A 12 12.89 -12.98 -1.79
N VAL A 13 12.06 -13.40 -2.76
CA VAL A 13 10.71 -13.90 -2.49
C VAL A 13 10.77 -15.29 -1.87
N TYR A 14 10.30 -15.39 -0.63
CA TYR A 14 10.13 -16.65 0.08
C TYR A 14 8.88 -17.39 -0.36
N LYS A 15 7.77 -16.66 -0.53
CA LYS A 15 6.46 -17.20 -0.94
C LYS A 15 5.66 -16.18 -1.74
N TRP A 16 4.90 -16.71 -2.68
CA TRP A 16 3.90 -16.00 -3.48
C TRP A 16 2.51 -16.38 -3.00
N TYR A 17 1.60 -15.41 -2.95
CA TYR A 17 0.21 -15.59 -2.53
C TYR A 17 -0.75 -15.01 -3.57
N ASN A 18 -1.72 -15.80 -4.02
CA ASN A 18 -2.82 -15.34 -4.87
C ASN A 18 -4.11 -16.01 -4.36
N GLN A 19 -4.99 -15.21 -3.76
CA GLN A 19 -6.20 -15.70 -3.09
C GLN A 19 -5.87 -16.84 -2.11
N ASP A 20 -6.44 -18.04 -2.33
CA ASP A 20 -6.22 -19.22 -1.49
C ASP A 20 -5.00 -20.05 -1.91
N VAL A 21 -4.26 -19.62 -2.95
CA VAL A 21 -3.10 -20.32 -3.49
C VAL A 21 -1.81 -19.73 -2.94
N VAL A 22 -0.92 -20.63 -2.52
CA VAL A 22 0.43 -20.30 -2.03
C VAL A 22 1.46 -21.07 -2.85
N SER A 23 2.48 -20.39 -3.36
CA SER A 23 3.56 -21.00 -4.14
C SER A 23 4.93 -20.60 -3.59
N THR A 24 5.90 -21.53 -3.66
CA THR A 24 7.33 -21.25 -3.47
C THR A 24 8.08 -21.12 -4.80
N THR A 25 7.38 -21.28 -5.92
CA THR A 25 7.91 -21.10 -7.27
C THR A 25 7.35 -19.80 -7.83
N LYS A 26 8.20 -19.04 -8.54
CA LYS A 26 7.80 -17.80 -9.22
C LYS A 26 6.64 -18.10 -10.19
N PRO A 27 5.53 -17.34 -10.13
CA PRO A 27 4.46 -17.41 -11.12
C PRO A 27 4.95 -16.98 -12.52
N ASP A 28 4.17 -17.29 -13.55
CA ASP A 28 4.45 -16.81 -14.90
C ASP A 28 4.44 -15.28 -14.96
N GLU A 29 5.32 -14.69 -15.77
CA GLU A 29 5.43 -13.23 -15.91
C GLU A 29 4.12 -12.57 -16.34
N SER A 30 3.27 -13.29 -17.09
CA SER A 30 1.95 -12.79 -17.51
C SER A 30 0.91 -12.72 -16.38
N ASP A 31 1.17 -13.38 -15.25
CA ASP A 31 0.24 -13.46 -14.11
C ASP A 31 0.86 -12.89 -12.81
N ILE A 32 2.16 -12.59 -12.80
CA ILE A 32 2.91 -12.21 -11.59
C ILE A 32 2.30 -11.03 -10.82
N ASP A 33 1.64 -10.10 -11.51
CA ASP A 33 1.01 -8.92 -10.93
C ASP A 33 -0.22 -9.25 -10.05
N ASN A 34 -0.80 -10.44 -10.22
CA ASN A 34 -1.88 -10.95 -9.38
C ASN A 34 -1.39 -11.60 -8.08
N TRP A 35 -0.07 -11.69 -7.88
CA TRP A 35 0.53 -12.33 -6.73
C TRP A 35 1.13 -11.33 -5.76
N SER A 36 0.82 -11.50 -4.48
CA SER A 36 1.52 -10.84 -3.38
C SER A 36 2.80 -11.61 -3.04
N ARG A 37 3.82 -10.91 -2.56
CA ARG A 37 5.14 -11.47 -2.29
C ARG A 37 5.49 -11.35 -0.82
N VAL A 38 6.20 -12.35 -0.29
CA VAL A 38 6.67 -12.34 1.10
C VAL A 38 8.17 -12.54 1.14
N LYS A 39 8.88 -11.67 1.87
CA LYS A 39 10.25 -11.89 2.30
C LYS A 39 10.22 -12.41 3.73
N LYS A 40 10.71 -13.63 3.96
CA LYS A 40 10.53 -14.36 5.23
C LYS A 40 10.99 -13.53 6.43
N GLY A 41 10.06 -13.23 7.35
CA GLY A 41 10.36 -12.51 8.58
C GLY A 41 10.68 -11.02 8.38
N LYS A 42 10.47 -10.46 7.18
CA LYS A 42 10.98 -9.13 6.81
C LYS A 42 9.95 -8.21 6.18
N ALA A 43 9.27 -8.63 5.11
CA ALA A 43 8.45 -7.72 4.31
C ALA A 43 7.26 -8.42 3.66
N TRP A 44 6.23 -7.62 3.38
CA TRP A 44 5.08 -7.99 2.57
C TRP A 44 4.97 -7.04 1.38
N GLU A 45 4.79 -7.59 0.18
CA GLU A 45 4.48 -6.82 -1.01
C GLU A 45 3.07 -7.19 -1.47
N PRO A 46 2.11 -6.27 -1.50
CA PRO A 46 0.78 -6.56 -2.03
C PRO A 46 0.87 -6.76 -3.55
N HIS A 47 -0.04 -7.58 -4.08
CA HIS A 47 -0.25 -7.68 -5.53
C HIS A 47 -0.55 -6.29 -6.13
N VAL A 48 -0.24 -6.12 -7.40
CA VAL A 48 -0.15 -4.82 -8.06
C VAL A 48 -1.43 -4.00 -7.91
N GLN A 49 -2.58 -4.63 -8.16
CA GLN A 49 -3.89 -3.95 -8.09
C GLN A 49 -4.24 -3.41 -6.69
N SER A 50 -3.63 -3.93 -5.62
CA SER A 50 -3.88 -3.46 -4.25
C SER A 50 -2.91 -2.36 -3.79
N ARG A 51 -1.82 -2.10 -4.52
CA ARG A 51 -0.76 -1.18 -4.10
C ARG A 51 -1.27 0.24 -3.83
N GLY A 52 -2.03 0.81 -4.77
CA GLY A 52 -2.61 2.14 -4.62
C GLY A 52 -3.58 2.24 -3.44
N THR A 53 -4.47 1.26 -3.29
CA THR A 53 -5.43 1.20 -2.17
C THR A 53 -4.73 1.09 -0.82
N VAL A 54 -3.69 0.26 -0.72
CA VAL A 54 -2.85 0.14 0.48
C VAL A 54 -2.17 1.47 0.80
N ALA A 55 -1.53 2.09 -0.18
CA ALA A 55 -0.84 3.37 -0.01
C ALA A 55 -1.78 4.46 0.51
N ARG A 56 -2.91 4.69 -0.17
CA ARG A 56 -3.91 5.68 0.24
C ARG A 56 -4.48 5.40 1.63
N ALA A 57 -4.68 4.13 1.99
CA ALA A 57 -5.18 3.77 3.31
C ALA A 57 -4.15 4.04 4.41
N VAL A 58 -2.86 3.72 4.17
CA VAL A 58 -1.77 4.01 5.12
C VAL A 58 -1.62 5.52 5.31
N LEU A 59 -1.50 6.29 4.23
CA LEU A 59 -1.31 7.74 4.29
C LEU A 59 -2.51 8.45 4.95
N TYR A 60 -3.73 8.00 4.66
CA TYR A 60 -4.94 8.47 5.35
C TYR A 60 -4.86 8.25 6.85
N PHE A 61 -4.46 7.05 7.26
CA PHE A 61 -4.40 6.72 8.68
C PHE A 61 -3.32 7.57 9.39
N TYR A 62 -2.18 7.82 8.74
CA TYR A 62 -1.16 8.76 9.23
C TYR A 62 -1.64 10.21 9.31
N THR A 63 -2.55 10.61 8.43
CA THR A 63 -3.11 11.97 8.42
C THR A 63 -4.18 12.17 9.48
N MET A 64 -5.12 11.23 9.60
CA MET A 64 -6.29 11.39 10.46
C MET A 64 -6.09 10.91 11.89
N TYR A 65 -5.13 10.00 12.11
CA TYR A 65 -4.94 9.29 13.36
C TYR A 65 -3.47 9.32 13.86
N PRO A 66 -2.75 10.46 13.79
CA PRO A 66 -1.32 10.53 14.12
C PRO A 66 -1.01 10.10 15.56
N GLN A 67 -1.94 10.28 16.49
CA GLN A 67 -1.79 9.91 17.90
C GLN A 67 -1.71 8.40 18.16
N TYR A 68 -2.13 7.57 17.20
CA TYR A 68 -2.13 6.11 17.33
C TYR A 68 -0.94 5.44 16.63
N LEU A 69 0.00 6.25 16.11
CA LEU A 69 1.03 5.79 15.21
C LEU A 69 2.43 5.94 15.78
N GLY A 70 3.28 4.98 15.41
CA GLY A 70 4.73 5.11 15.52
C GLY A 70 5.34 5.57 14.20
N GLU A 71 6.66 5.48 14.11
CA GLU A 71 7.41 5.84 12.89
C GLU A 71 6.88 5.10 11.64
N MET A 72 6.75 5.83 10.53
CA MET A 72 6.20 5.29 9.27
C MET A 72 7.04 4.13 8.74
N ASN A 73 8.36 4.17 8.92
CA ASN A 73 9.30 3.10 8.56
C ASN A 73 8.94 1.71 9.14
N ARG A 74 8.12 1.65 10.21
CA ARG A 74 7.60 0.40 10.79
C ARG A 74 6.49 -0.22 9.94
N VAL A 75 5.81 0.59 9.15
CA VAL A 75 4.71 0.21 8.24
C VAL A 75 5.22 0.10 6.80
N GLY A 76 6.15 0.96 6.37
CA GLY A 76 6.75 0.96 5.06
C GLY A 76 7.48 2.28 4.77
N ASP A 77 8.11 2.37 3.61
CA ASP A 77 8.75 3.61 3.15
C ASP A 77 7.69 4.58 2.57
N VAL A 78 7.72 5.83 3.04
CA VAL A 78 6.81 6.89 2.58
C VAL A 78 6.92 7.12 1.07
N ASN A 79 8.14 7.02 0.52
CA ASN A 79 8.38 7.21 -0.92
C ASN A 79 7.70 6.11 -1.73
N THR A 80 7.73 4.87 -1.22
CA THR A 80 7.03 3.75 -1.85
C THR A 80 5.52 3.99 -1.86
N PHE A 81 4.93 4.50 -0.77
CA PHE A 81 3.50 4.80 -0.73
C PHE A 81 3.12 5.96 -1.65
N ILE A 82 3.91 7.03 -1.70
CA ILE A 82 3.67 8.14 -2.63
C ILE A 82 3.72 7.62 -4.08
N GLN A 83 4.75 6.84 -4.42
CA GLN A 83 4.88 6.24 -5.75
C GLN A 83 3.69 5.35 -6.10
N TRP A 84 3.24 4.49 -5.17
CA TRP A 84 2.07 3.65 -5.39
C TRP A 84 0.75 4.45 -5.52
N CYS A 85 0.61 5.59 -4.85
CA CYS A 85 -0.54 6.47 -5.08
C CYS A 85 -0.55 7.01 -6.52
N ASP A 86 0.61 7.38 -7.04
CA ASP A 86 0.77 7.97 -8.38
C ASP A 86 0.56 6.91 -9.48
N ASP A 87 1.26 5.78 -9.37
CA ASP A 87 1.23 4.69 -10.36
C ASP A 87 -0.14 4.00 -10.45
N TYR A 88 -0.87 3.90 -9.33
CA TYR A 88 -2.09 3.11 -9.22
C TYR A 88 -3.27 3.94 -8.78
N GLN A 89 -3.91 4.59 -9.75
CA GLN A 89 -5.08 5.45 -9.54
C GLN A 89 -6.26 4.69 -8.88
N PRO A 90 -7.12 5.39 -8.11
CA PRO A 90 -8.33 4.82 -7.54
C PRO A 90 -9.22 4.14 -8.59
N THR A 91 -9.74 2.97 -8.23
CA THR A 91 -10.74 2.25 -9.03
C THR A 91 -12.16 2.65 -8.61
N ASP A 92 -13.17 2.33 -9.44
CA ASP A 92 -14.58 2.50 -9.06
C ASP A 92 -14.94 1.79 -7.74
N TRP A 93 -14.29 0.66 -7.48
CA TRP A 93 -14.44 -0.06 -6.22
C TRP A 93 -13.87 0.72 -5.03
N ASP A 94 -12.71 1.36 -5.20
CA ASP A 94 -12.13 2.21 -4.14
C ASP A 94 -13.06 3.37 -3.78
N VAL A 95 -13.63 4.04 -4.80
CA VAL A 95 -14.57 5.15 -4.62
C VAL A 95 -15.85 4.66 -3.92
N THR A 96 -16.45 3.57 -4.41
CA THR A 96 -17.65 2.98 -3.79
C THR A 96 -17.41 2.59 -2.34
N ARG A 97 -16.24 2.03 -2.03
CA ARG A 97 -15.86 1.70 -0.66
C ARG A 97 -15.69 2.94 0.20
N ASN A 98 -15.14 4.02 -0.34
CA ASN A 98 -14.96 5.30 0.36
C ASN A 98 -16.32 5.98 0.65
N ASP A 99 -17.24 5.97 -0.31
CA ASP A 99 -18.62 6.48 -0.12
C ASP A 99 -19.35 5.73 0.99
N ASN A 100 -19.25 4.40 0.99
CA ASN A 100 -19.86 3.58 2.03
C ASN A 100 -19.20 3.82 3.40
N ALA A 101 -17.87 3.95 3.45
CA ALA A 101 -17.16 4.25 4.69
C ALA A 101 -17.60 5.61 5.27
N GLU A 102 -17.67 6.65 4.44
CA GLU A 102 -18.16 7.97 4.83
C GLU A 102 -19.61 7.91 5.34
N HIS A 103 -20.49 7.18 4.65
CA HIS A 103 -21.89 7.02 5.09
C HIS A 103 -22.00 6.47 6.51
N TYR A 104 -21.16 5.50 6.88
CA TYR A 104 -21.22 4.86 8.21
C TYR A 104 -20.35 5.53 9.28
N GLN A 105 -19.21 6.11 8.90
CA GLN A 105 -18.20 6.63 9.86
C GLN A 105 -18.18 8.16 9.93
N GLY A 106 -18.74 8.85 8.94
CA GLY A 106 -18.79 10.31 8.86
C GLY A 106 -17.46 10.96 8.43
N ASN A 107 -16.44 10.17 8.11
CA ASN A 107 -15.17 10.66 7.55
C ASN A 107 -14.79 9.90 6.29
N ARG A 108 -14.06 10.59 5.41
CA ARG A 108 -13.73 10.14 4.06
C ARG A 108 -12.23 10.17 3.87
N ASN A 109 -11.68 9.21 3.13
CA ASN A 109 -10.29 9.26 2.73
C ASN A 109 -10.11 10.23 1.54
N PRO A 110 -9.52 11.43 1.72
CA PRO A 110 -9.37 12.39 0.64
C PRO A 110 -8.40 11.91 -0.43
N TYR A 111 -7.48 10.98 -0.11
CA TYR A 111 -6.54 10.43 -1.08
C TYR A 111 -7.20 9.50 -2.10
N VAL A 112 -8.43 9.02 -1.84
CA VAL A 112 -9.21 8.27 -2.84
C VAL A 112 -9.87 9.22 -3.85
N ASP A 113 -10.29 10.41 -3.44
CA ASP A 113 -10.90 11.39 -4.35
C ASP A 113 -9.85 12.22 -5.08
N HIS A 114 -8.72 12.46 -4.40
CA HIS A 114 -7.63 13.33 -4.82
C HIS A 114 -6.28 12.62 -4.58
N PRO A 115 -5.93 11.60 -5.39
CA PRO A 115 -4.71 10.82 -5.21
C PRO A 115 -3.42 11.65 -5.31
N GLU A 116 -3.45 12.78 -6.03
CA GLU A 116 -2.35 13.75 -6.10
C GLU A 116 -1.98 14.37 -4.75
N LEU A 117 -2.90 14.33 -3.77
CA LEU A 117 -2.61 14.80 -2.42
C LEU A 117 -1.64 13.89 -1.67
N CYS A 118 -1.47 12.62 -2.06
CA CYS A 118 -0.51 11.72 -1.40
C CYS A 118 0.90 12.32 -1.42
N GLY A 119 1.37 12.76 -2.59
CA GLY A 119 2.66 13.43 -2.72
C GLY A 119 2.69 14.75 -1.97
N ARG A 120 1.71 15.63 -2.24
CA ARG A 120 1.67 16.99 -1.65
C ARG A 120 1.63 17.01 -0.11
N ALA A 121 0.98 16.03 0.51
CA ALA A 121 0.86 15.96 1.96
C ALA A 121 2.10 15.37 2.66
N PHE A 122 2.93 14.62 1.93
CA PHE A 122 4.06 13.87 2.49
C PHE A 122 5.41 14.23 1.86
N GLU A 123 5.46 15.22 0.96
CA GLU A 123 6.68 15.67 0.25
C GLU A 123 7.82 16.07 1.21
N GLU A 124 7.52 16.73 2.34
CA GLU A 124 8.55 17.12 3.32
C GLU A 124 9.18 15.92 4.04
N MET A 125 8.48 14.79 4.15
CA MET A 125 9.02 13.56 4.75
C MET A 125 9.98 12.84 3.80
N VAL A 126 9.91 13.10 2.49
CA VAL A 126 10.83 12.54 1.48
C VAL A 126 12.26 13.04 1.69
N GLY A 127 12.42 14.26 2.21
CA GLY A 127 13.73 14.92 2.37
C GLY A 127 14.48 14.59 3.68
N MET A 128 13.89 13.81 4.59
CA MET A 128 14.46 13.58 5.93
C MET A 128 15.30 12.30 6.06
N GLU A 129 15.39 11.47 5.02
CA GLU A 129 16.15 10.21 5.03
C GLU A 129 17.48 10.27 4.24
N GLN A 130 18.02 11.46 3.95
CA GLN A 130 19.37 11.64 3.37
C GLN A 130 20.42 12.10 4.39
#